data_AF-A0A668U6F1-F1
#
_entry.id   AF-A0A668U6F1-F1
#
_cell.length_a   1.000
_cell.length_b   1.000
_cell.length_c   1.000
_cell.angle_alpha   90.00
_cell.angle_beta   90.00
_cell.angle_gamma   90.00
#
_symmetry.space_group_name_H-M   'P 1'
#
loop_
_entity.id
_entity.type
_entity.pdbx_description
1 polymer ?
#
loop_
_entity_poly.entity_id
_entity_poly.type
_entity_poly.pdbx_seq_one_letter_code
_entity_poly.pdbx_strand_id
1 'polypeptide(L)'
;FLSPAVFSLLISQSTTLEDLEKSKEPLLDCLANAGCLRPLRSLRDRDLLVHVIVMFQVIHRVQGPFQRFCEGLKTLGVLDKMRWHPDSFRPLFCYEPHMLTADQVDDLFNIHLSPEGSNRRAAEEMVKILAFATGATAVPPIGFSPAPSIEFIHRGDDDFSSTPIFPLANTCVNCIRLPLHVSYQLFKEKFDFALGNTYGFGRV
;
A
#
# COMPACT_ATOMS: atom_id res chain seq x y z
N PHE A 1 23.21 1.57 -9.25
CA PHE A 1 23.05 2.93 -9.81
C PHE A 1 22.34 3.79 -8.78
N LEU A 2 23.00 4.77 -8.17
CA LEU A 2 22.32 5.74 -7.31
C LEU A 2 21.46 6.66 -8.20
N SER A 3 20.35 7.17 -7.67
CA SER A 3 19.47 8.07 -8.41
C SER A 3 20.16 9.44 -8.65
N PRO A 4 19.91 10.13 -9.78
CA PRO A 4 20.36 11.51 -10.01
C PRO A 4 20.04 12.45 -8.84
N ALA A 5 18.94 12.22 -8.12
CA ALA A 5 18.55 12.97 -6.93
C ALA A 5 19.51 12.73 -5.75
N VAL A 6 19.92 11.47 -5.53
CA VAL A 6 20.88 11.10 -4.48
C VAL A 6 22.26 11.71 -4.76
N PHE A 7 22.64 11.80 -6.04
CA PHE A 7 23.89 12.42 -6.46
C PHE A 7 23.89 13.95 -6.33
N SER A 8 22.80 14.63 -6.72
CA SER A 8 22.66 16.06 -6.48
C SER A 8 22.72 16.40 -4.99
N LEU A 9 22.18 15.51 -4.15
CA LEU A 9 22.20 15.65 -2.70
C LEU A 9 23.63 15.53 -2.14
N LEU A 10 24.41 14.54 -2.58
CA LEU A 10 25.82 14.35 -2.18
C LEU A 10 26.70 15.57 -2.47
N ILE A 11 26.55 16.17 -3.66
CA ILE A 11 27.27 17.39 -4.02
C ILE A 11 26.82 18.57 -3.16
N SER A 12 25.51 18.72 -2.95
CA SER A 12 24.96 19.83 -2.15
C SER A 12 25.42 19.83 -0.71
N GLN A 13 25.67 18.64 -0.13
CA GLN A 13 26.10 18.44 1.25
C GLN A 13 27.61 18.55 1.47
N SER A 14 28.41 18.70 0.41
CA SER A 14 29.86 18.84 0.53
C SER A 14 30.22 20.17 1.23
N THR A 15 30.99 20.09 2.33
CA THR A 15 31.40 21.25 3.14
C THR A 15 32.88 21.60 2.97
N THR A 16 33.67 20.73 2.34
CA THR A 16 35.08 20.97 2.01
C THR A 16 35.35 20.73 0.52
N LEU A 17 36.45 21.31 0.01
CA LEU A 17 36.85 21.12 -1.39
C LEU A 17 37.22 19.65 -1.66
N GLU A 18 37.82 18.97 -0.69
CA GLU A 18 38.18 17.55 -0.79
C GLU A 18 36.94 16.65 -0.89
N ASP A 19 35.90 16.92 -0.09
CA ASP A 19 34.62 16.19 -0.17
C ASP A 19 33.95 16.39 -1.53
N LEU A 20 33.98 17.64 -2.01
CA LEU A 20 33.41 18.00 -3.31
C LEU A 20 34.18 17.32 -4.46
N GLU A 21 35.51 17.22 -4.38
CA GLU A 21 36.31 16.48 -5.37
C GLU A 21 36.06 14.97 -5.31
N LYS A 22 36.01 14.36 -4.13
CA LYS A 22 35.65 12.94 -3.97
C LYS A 22 34.26 12.64 -4.53
N SER A 23 33.31 13.57 -4.41
CA SER A 23 31.97 13.41 -4.98
C SER A 23 31.95 13.36 -6.52
N LYS A 24 33.02 13.81 -7.22
CA LYS A 24 33.11 13.79 -8.68
C LYS A 24 33.44 12.42 -9.27
N GLU A 25 34.20 11.58 -8.56
CA GLU A 25 34.63 10.27 -9.09
C GLU A 25 33.47 9.42 -9.65
N PRO A 26 32.36 9.20 -8.92
CA PRO A 26 31.22 8.47 -9.47
C PRO A 26 30.46 9.21 -10.58
N LEU A 27 30.81 10.47 -10.86
CA LEU A 27 30.13 11.37 -11.79
C LEU A 27 30.96 11.70 -13.03
N LEU A 28 32.17 11.18 -13.17
CA LEU A 28 33.08 11.56 -14.26
C LEU A 28 32.45 11.42 -15.65
N ASP A 29 31.72 10.34 -15.91
CA ASP A 29 31.03 10.14 -17.20
C ASP A 29 29.90 11.16 -17.40
N CYS A 30 29.13 11.45 -16.35
CA CYS A 30 28.07 12.47 -16.40
C CYS A 30 28.67 13.86 -16.64
N LEU A 31 29.76 14.18 -15.96
CA LEU A 31 30.47 15.45 -16.06
C LEU A 31 31.13 15.61 -17.43
N ALA A 32 31.73 14.56 -17.97
CA ALA A 32 32.27 14.55 -19.32
C ALA A 32 31.18 14.84 -20.35
N ASN A 33 30.03 14.15 -20.25
CA ASN A 33 28.91 14.35 -21.15
C ASN A 33 28.22 15.72 -20.98
N ALA A 34 28.24 16.27 -19.76
CA ALA A 34 27.74 17.63 -19.48
C ALA A 34 28.76 18.73 -19.84
N GLY A 35 29.98 18.39 -20.28
CA GLY A 35 31.04 19.35 -20.58
C GLY A 35 31.70 19.98 -19.35
N CYS A 36 31.53 19.38 -18.17
CA CYS A 36 32.00 19.87 -16.86
C CYS A 36 33.25 19.16 -16.34
N LEU A 37 34.30 19.12 -17.14
CA LEU A 37 35.60 18.55 -16.73
C LEU A 37 36.54 19.55 -16.03
N ARG A 38 36.09 20.80 -15.81
CA ARG A 38 36.93 21.82 -15.19
C ARG A 38 37.25 21.46 -13.73
N PRO A 39 38.49 21.68 -13.26
CA PRO A 39 38.85 21.57 -11.84
C PRO A 39 37.99 22.50 -11.01
N LEU A 40 37.49 22.02 -9.87
CA LEU A 40 36.76 22.85 -8.92
C LEU A 40 37.78 23.65 -8.12
N ARG A 41 37.62 24.96 -8.05
CA ARG A 41 38.61 25.85 -7.40
C ARG A 41 38.11 26.37 -6.07
N SER A 42 36.81 26.31 -5.83
CA SER A 42 36.21 26.68 -4.56
C SER A 42 34.88 25.97 -4.32
N LEU A 43 34.46 25.95 -3.06
CA LEU A 43 33.11 25.49 -2.69
C LEU A 43 31.99 26.29 -3.35
N ARG A 44 32.25 27.52 -3.81
CA ARG A 44 31.25 28.32 -4.55
C ARG A 44 30.93 27.74 -5.93
N ASP A 45 31.80 26.88 -6.48
CA ASP A 45 31.55 26.21 -7.76
C ASP A 45 30.51 25.08 -7.64
N ARG A 46 30.16 24.69 -6.41
CA ARG A 46 29.19 23.64 -6.10
C ARG A 46 27.82 23.91 -6.72
N ASP A 47 27.29 25.12 -6.55
CA ASP A 47 25.93 25.42 -7.00
C ASP A 47 25.84 25.41 -8.54
N LEU A 48 26.92 25.86 -9.20
CA LEU A 48 27.06 25.76 -10.66
C LEU A 48 27.14 24.30 -11.12
N LEU A 49 27.89 23.46 -10.39
CA LEU A 49 28.02 22.04 -10.68
C LEU A 49 26.67 21.31 -10.55
N VAL A 50 25.93 21.58 -9.47
CA VAL A 50 24.56 21.06 -9.27
C VAL A 50 23.67 21.51 -10.42
N HIS A 51 23.67 22.80 -10.76
CA HIS A 51 22.86 23.32 -11.85
C HIS A 51 23.17 22.61 -13.18
N VAL A 52 24.44 22.46 -13.55
CA VAL A 52 24.81 21.80 -14.81
C VAL A 52 24.44 20.32 -14.82
N ILE A 53 24.65 19.60 -13.72
CA ILE A 53 24.27 18.18 -13.62
C ILE A 53 22.75 18.02 -13.76
N VAL A 54 21.96 18.85 -13.06
CA VAL A 54 20.50 18.81 -13.13
C VAL A 54 20.02 19.13 -14.54
N MET A 55 20.54 20.20 -15.17
CA MET A 55 20.20 20.55 -16.56
C MET A 55 20.55 19.42 -17.52
N PHE A 56 21.72 18.80 -17.37
CA PHE A 56 22.12 17.69 -18.24
C PHE A 56 21.21 16.48 -18.10
N GLN A 57 20.97 16.03 -16.86
CA GLN A 57 20.20 14.81 -16.59
C GLN A 57 18.72 14.96 -16.92
N VAL A 58 18.13 16.13 -16.60
CA VAL A 58 16.68 16.34 -16.71
C VAL A 58 16.29 16.90 -18.08
N ILE A 59 17.14 17.71 -18.71
CA ILE A 59 16.78 18.41 -19.96
C ILE A 59 17.60 17.89 -21.12
N HIS A 60 18.93 18.07 -21.12
CA HIS A 60 19.73 17.85 -22.33
C HIS A 60 19.75 16.38 -22.78
N ARG A 61 19.89 15.44 -21.83
CA ARG A 61 19.97 14.01 -22.15
C ARG A 61 18.68 13.46 -22.74
N VAL A 62 17.53 14.00 -22.33
CA VAL A 62 16.21 13.55 -22.80
C VAL A 62 15.71 14.35 -24.01
N GLN A 63 16.36 15.46 -24.36
CA GLN A 63 15.91 16.37 -25.42
C GLN A 63 15.79 15.68 -26.79
N GLY A 64 16.81 14.92 -27.21
CA GLY A 64 16.78 14.19 -28.49
C GLY A 64 15.70 13.09 -28.54
N PRO A 65 15.61 12.19 -27.54
CA PRO A 65 14.51 11.24 -27.42
C PRO A 65 13.13 11.91 -27.39
N PHE A 66 12.97 13.00 -26.64
CA PHE A 66 11.71 13.74 -26.53
C PHE A 66 11.29 14.35 -27.87
N GLN A 67 12.22 14.98 -28.61
CA GLN A 67 11.95 15.53 -29.93
C GLN A 67 11.47 14.45 -30.91
N ARG A 68 12.17 13.31 -30.97
CA ARG A 68 11.78 12.17 -31.82
C ARG A 68 10.43 11.59 -31.42
N PHE A 69 10.15 11.51 -30.13
CA PHE A 69 8.85 11.09 -29.63
C PHE A 69 7.73 12.04 -30.09
N CYS A 70 7.93 13.36 -29.96
CA CYS A 70 7.00 14.34 -30.47
C CYS A 70 6.81 14.25 -31.99
N GLU A 71 7.88 14.03 -32.77
CA GLU A 71 7.80 13.82 -34.22
C GLU A 71 6.97 12.57 -34.59
N GLY A 72 7.19 11.46 -33.88
CA GLY A 72 6.37 10.25 -34.03
C GLY A 72 4.89 10.53 -33.79
N LEU A 73 4.55 11.23 -32.70
CA LEU A 73 3.17 11.59 -32.37
C LEU A 73 2.54 12.57 -33.38
N LYS A 74 3.34 13.44 -34.02
CA LYS A 74 2.84 14.33 -35.09
C LYS A 74 2.42 13.55 -36.33
N THR A 75 3.06 12.42 -36.63
CA THR A 75 2.83 11.66 -37.88
C THR A 75 1.36 11.26 -38.05
N LEU A 76 0.64 11.02 -36.96
CA LEU A 76 -0.78 10.68 -36.96
C LEU A 76 -1.67 11.78 -36.33
N GLY A 77 -1.14 13.00 -36.14
CA GLY A 77 -1.87 14.13 -35.54
C GLY A 77 -2.19 13.99 -34.05
N VAL A 78 -1.63 12.97 -33.38
CA VAL A 78 -1.89 12.69 -31.96
C VAL A 78 -1.33 13.80 -31.08
N LEU A 79 -0.15 14.34 -31.43
CA LEU A 79 0.48 15.41 -30.64
C LEU A 79 -0.43 16.63 -30.49
N ASP A 80 -1.13 17.02 -31.56
CA ASP A 80 -2.03 18.17 -31.51
C ASP A 80 -3.23 17.87 -30.60
N LYS A 81 -3.83 16.68 -30.70
CA LYS A 81 -4.93 16.26 -29.82
C LYS A 81 -4.51 16.21 -28.35
N MET A 82 -3.31 15.73 -28.05
CA MET A 82 -2.77 15.74 -26.69
C MET A 82 -2.63 17.17 -26.14
N ARG A 83 -2.19 18.12 -26.96
CA ARG A 83 -2.06 19.54 -26.57
C ARG A 83 -3.42 20.21 -26.36
N TRP A 84 -4.42 19.86 -27.16
CA TRP A 84 -5.78 20.39 -27.04
C TRP A 84 -6.57 19.78 -25.88
N HIS A 85 -6.23 18.56 -25.43
CA HIS A 85 -6.99 17.81 -24.42
C HIS A 85 -6.11 17.15 -23.35
N PRO A 86 -5.28 17.90 -22.61
CA PRO A 86 -4.29 17.32 -21.69
C PRO A 86 -4.92 16.41 -20.63
N ASP A 87 -6.08 16.77 -20.08
CA ASP A 87 -6.74 15.97 -19.02
C ASP A 87 -7.23 14.62 -19.52
N SER A 88 -7.71 14.54 -20.77
CA SER A 88 -8.18 13.27 -21.35
C SER A 88 -7.03 12.30 -21.65
N PHE A 89 -5.85 12.83 -21.97
CA PHE A 89 -4.67 12.02 -22.28
C PHE A 89 -3.80 11.72 -21.06
N ARG A 90 -3.96 12.47 -19.95
CA ARG A 90 -3.19 12.28 -18.73
C ARG A 90 -3.26 10.85 -18.18
N PRO A 91 -4.42 10.17 -18.07
CA PRO A 91 -4.48 8.78 -17.58
C PRO A 91 -3.78 7.77 -18.50
N LEU A 92 -3.61 8.10 -19.79
CA LEU A 92 -2.97 7.21 -20.77
C LEU A 92 -1.43 7.25 -20.70
N PHE A 93 -0.87 8.40 -20.30
CA PHE A 93 0.57 8.66 -20.36
C PHE A 93 1.21 8.93 -18.99
N CYS A 94 0.41 9.26 -17.98
CA CYS A 94 0.88 9.54 -16.63
C CYS A 94 0.29 8.50 -15.68
N TYR A 95 1.15 7.91 -14.88
CA TYR A 95 0.71 7.06 -13.78
C TYR A 95 -0.10 7.91 -12.80
N GLU A 96 -1.35 7.51 -12.59
CA GLU A 96 -2.22 8.05 -11.57
C GLU A 96 -2.46 6.93 -10.55
N PRO A 97 -1.89 7.01 -9.34
CA PRO A 97 -2.08 5.98 -8.32
C PRO A 97 -3.56 5.94 -7.93
N HIS A 98 -4.28 4.95 -8.45
CA HIS A 98 -5.56 4.53 -7.90
C HIS A 98 -5.28 3.63 -6.71
N MET A 99 -5.64 4.09 -5.51
CA MET A 99 -5.63 3.21 -4.35
C MET A 99 -6.75 2.18 -4.53
N LEU A 100 -6.37 0.90 -4.60
CA LEU A 100 -7.32 -0.20 -4.47
C LEU A 100 -8.06 -0.06 -3.14
N THR A 101 -9.38 0.11 -3.19
CA THR A 101 -10.22 0.13 -1.99
C THR A 101 -10.44 -1.29 -1.49
N ALA A 102 -10.80 -1.44 -0.22
CA ALA A 102 -11.17 -2.75 0.33
C ALA A 102 -12.32 -3.38 -0.46
N ASP A 103 -13.32 -2.59 -0.85
CA ASP A 103 -14.46 -3.05 -1.67
C ASP A 103 -14.02 -3.59 -3.03
N GLN A 104 -13.08 -2.91 -3.69
CA GLN A 104 -12.52 -3.36 -4.98
C GLN A 104 -11.72 -4.66 -4.86
N VAL A 105 -11.10 -4.90 -3.69
CA VAL A 105 -10.39 -6.16 -3.41
C VAL A 105 -11.39 -7.26 -3.06
N ASP A 106 -12.45 -6.95 -2.31
CA ASP A 106 -13.51 -7.90 -1.95
C ASP A 106 -14.25 -8.40 -3.21
N ASP A 107 -14.57 -7.49 -4.14
CA ASP A 107 -15.16 -7.81 -5.44
C ASP A 107 -14.26 -8.69 -6.33
N LEU A 108 -12.95 -8.71 -6.06
CA LEU A 108 -11.98 -9.48 -6.84
C LEU A 108 -12.00 -10.98 -6.51
N PHE A 109 -12.52 -11.36 -5.34
CA PHE A 109 -12.49 -12.74 -4.85
C PHE A 109 -13.90 -13.29 -4.60
N ASN A 110 -14.31 -14.28 -5.39
CA ASN A 110 -15.50 -15.07 -5.07
C ASN A 110 -15.15 -16.19 -4.09
N ILE A 111 -15.72 -16.14 -2.88
CA ILE A 111 -15.57 -17.22 -1.89
C ILE A 111 -16.48 -18.38 -2.31
N HIS A 112 -15.87 -19.46 -2.81
CA HIS A 112 -16.59 -20.70 -3.12
C HIS A 112 -16.66 -21.60 -1.88
N LEU A 113 -17.86 -21.71 -1.31
CA LEU A 113 -18.13 -22.57 -0.16
C LEU A 113 -18.70 -23.91 -0.60
N SER A 114 -18.45 -24.95 0.19
CA SER A 114 -19.03 -26.27 -0.07
C SER A 114 -20.56 -26.26 0.12
N PRO A 115 -21.30 -27.20 -0.49
CA PRO A 115 -22.76 -27.26 -0.35
C PRO A 115 -23.21 -27.33 1.11
N GLU A 116 -24.32 -26.66 1.44
CA GLU A 116 -24.96 -26.75 2.76
C GLU A 116 -25.23 -28.21 3.14
N GLY A 117 -24.94 -28.55 4.39
CA GLY A 117 -25.06 -29.92 4.91
C GLY A 117 -23.89 -30.85 4.57
N SER A 118 -22.90 -30.43 3.77
CA SER A 118 -21.69 -31.24 3.54
C SER A 118 -20.70 -31.14 4.72
N ASN A 119 -19.93 -32.21 4.98
CA ASN A 119 -18.88 -32.19 6.01
C ASN A 119 -17.83 -31.09 5.75
N ARG A 120 -17.56 -30.79 4.49
CA ARG A 120 -16.64 -29.71 4.09
C ARG A 120 -17.19 -28.33 4.49
N ARG A 121 -18.49 -28.11 4.28
CA ARG A 121 -19.16 -26.88 4.69
C ARG A 121 -19.16 -26.69 6.20
N ALA A 122 -19.38 -27.77 6.96
CA ALA A 122 -19.28 -27.73 8.42
C ALA A 122 -17.86 -27.37 8.89
N ALA A 123 -16.82 -27.94 8.25
CA ALA A 123 -15.43 -27.61 8.55
C ALA A 123 -15.09 -26.15 8.22
N GLU A 124 -15.53 -25.63 7.07
CA GLU A 124 -15.36 -24.23 6.66
C GLU A 124 -15.98 -23.27 7.69
N GLU A 125 -17.20 -23.55 8.18
CA GLU A 125 -17.86 -22.72 9.19
C GLU A 125 -17.19 -22.80 10.57
N MET A 126 -16.67 -23.97 10.96
CA MET A 126 -15.88 -24.07 12.19
C MET A 126 -14.60 -23.22 12.14
N VAL A 127 -13.93 -23.17 10.99
CA VAL A 127 -12.73 -22.32 10.81
C VAL A 127 -13.09 -20.84 10.95
N LYS A 128 -14.26 -20.40 10.48
CA LYS A 128 -14.72 -19.02 10.65
C LYS A 128 -14.96 -18.67 12.12
N ILE A 129 -15.61 -19.54 12.88
CA ILE A 129 -15.85 -19.33 14.32
C ILE A 129 -14.52 -19.28 15.07
N LEU A 130 -13.57 -20.15 14.72
CA LEU A 130 -12.23 -20.14 15.31
C LEU A 130 -11.51 -18.83 15.03
N ALA A 131 -11.50 -18.38 13.78
CA ALA A 131 -10.87 -17.11 13.38
C ALA A 131 -11.55 -15.91 14.05
N PHE A 132 -12.88 -15.93 14.18
CA PHE A 132 -13.63 -14.90 14.91
C PHE A 132 -13.22 -14.84 16.38
N ALA A 133 -13.15 -15.99 17.06
CA ALA A 133 -12.82 -16.05 18.50
C ALA A 133 -11.36 -15.73 18.82
N THR A 134 -10.44 -16.17 17.97
CA THR A 134 -9.00 -16.28 18.30
C THR A 134 -8.09 -15.52 17.35
N GLY A 135 -8.59 -15.06 16.20
CA GLY A 135 -7.77 -14.55 15.10
C GLY A 135 -6.99 -15.64 14.34
N ALA A 136 -7.07 -16.91 14.74
CA ALA A 136 -6.33 -18.01 14.11
C ALA A 136 -7.22 -18.87 13.20
N THR A 137 -6.65 -19.38 12.10
CA THR A 137 -7.33 -20.31 11.19
C THR A 137 -7.12 -21.78 11.55
N ALA A 138 -6.30 -22.06 12.56
CA ALA A 138 -6.01 -23.40 13.07
C ALA A 138 -5.60 -23.35 14.54
N VAL A 139 -5.72 -24.48 15.24
CA VAL A 139 -5.24 -24.62 16.62
C VAL A 139 -3.71 -24.63 16.63
N PRO A 140 -3.03 -23.79 17.44
CA PRO A 140 -1.57 -23.81 17.55
C PRO A 140 -1.05 -25.17 18.05
N PRO A 141 0.19 -25.58 17.74
CA PRO A 141 0.76 -26.84 18.24
C PRO A 141 0.77 -26.99 19.77
N ILE A 142 0.84 -25.87 20.50
CA ILE A 142 0.78 -25.83 21.97
C ILE A 142 -0.64 -25.59 22.52
N GLY A 143 -1.65 -25.51 21.65
CA GLY A 143 -2.99 -25.05 21.98
C GLY A 143 -3.08 -23.54 22.21
N PHE A 144 -4.25 -23.09 22.64
CA PHE A 144 -4.50 -21.69 22.98
C PHE A 144 -4.23 -21.44 24.46
N SER A 145 -3.64 -20.28 24.76
CA SER A 145 -3.44 -19.79 26.12
C SER A 145 -3.76 -18.29 26.17
N PRO A 146 -4.84 -17.86 26.85
CA PRO A 146 -5.81 -18.70 27.58
C PRO A 146 -6.65 -19.59 26.65
N ALA A 147 -7.25 -20.65 27.21
CA ALA A 147 -8.16 -21.51 26.45
C ALA A 147 -9.38 -20.70 25.96
N PRO A 148 -9.93 -20.99 24.76
CA PRO A 148 -11.05 -20.22 24.24
C PRO A 148 -12.28 -20.34 25.13
N SER A 149 -12.98 -19.23 25.34
CA SER A 149 -14.12 -19.15 26.24
C SER A 149 -15.31 -18.43 25.60
N ILE A 150 -16.49 -18.70 26.16
CA ILE A 150 -17.73 -18.00 25.82
C ILE A 150 -18.28 -17.35 27.08
N GLU A 151 -18.53 -16.05 27.00
CA GLU A 151 -19.18 -15.26 28.04
C GLU A 151 -20.54 -14.79 27.53
N PHE A 152 -21.55 -14.75 28.40
CA PHE A 152 -22.86 -14.20 28.07
C PHE A 152 -22.98 -12.78 28.60
N ILE A 153 -23.48 -11.88 27.77
CA ILE A 153 -23.73 -10.49 28.16
C ILE A 153 -25.11 -10.44 28.79
N HIS A 154 -25.15 -10.19 30.11
CA HIS A 154 -26.39 -10.08 30.88
C HIS A 154 -26.88 -8.62 30.91
N ARG A 155 -28.20 -8.43 30.95
CA ARG A 155 -28.82 -7.10 30.93
C ARG A 155 -28.59 -6.41 32.29
N GLY A 156 -27.57 -5.53 32.36
CA GLY A 156 -27.33 -4.67 33.53
C GLY A 156 -25.88 -4.46 34.01
N ASP A 157 -24.85 -4.91 33.28
CA ASP A 157 -23.44 -4.74 33.70
C ASP A 157 -22.73 -3.51 33.11
N ASP A 158 -23.43 -2.72 32.28
CA ASP A 158 -22.89 -1.62 31.51
C ASP A 158 -23.86 -0.42 31.52
N ASP A 159 -23.33 0.76 31.86
CA ASP A 159 -24.01 2.08 31.97
C ASP A 159 -24.50 2.63 30.60
N PHE A 160 -24.67 1.75 29.61
CA PHE A 160 -25.13 2.07 28.27
C PHE A 160 -26.57 1.59 28.08
N SER A 161 -27.43 2.49 27.65
CA SER A 161 -28.89 2.33 27.51
C SER A 161 -29.38 1.28 26.50
N SER A 162 -28.52 0.40 25.99
CA SER A 162 -28.89 -0.68 25.07
C SER A 162 -27.96 -1.89 25.20
N THR A 163 -28.54 -3.09 25.37
CA THR A 163 -27.81 -4.36 25.29
C THR A 163 -27.22 -4.55 23.89
N PRO A 164 -25.94 -4.95 23.77
CA PRO A 164 -25.31 -5.17 22.46
C PRO A 164 -26.10 -6.19 21.64
N ILE A 165 -26.26 -5.91 20.34
CA ILE A 165 -27.07 -6.72 19.41
C ILE A 165 -26.23 -7.80 18.72
N PHE A 166 -24.91 -7.60 18.63
CA PHE A 166 -23.99 -8.50 17.93
C PHE A 166 -23.03 -9.17 18.93
N PRO A 167 -22.55 -10.40 18.62
CA PRO A 167 -21.47 -11.00 19.38
C PRO A 167 -20.20 -10.14 19.30
N LEU A 168 -19.43 -10.11 20.37
CA LEU A 168 -18.14 -9.43 20.43
C LEU A 168 -17.04 -10.48 20.57
N ALA A 169 -15.96 -10.34 19.81
CA ALA A 169 -14.78 -11.18 19.97
C ALA A 169 -13.64 -10.39 20.62
N ASN A 170 -12.99 -11.01 21.60
CA ASN A 170 -11.73 -10.53 22.17
C ASN A 170 -10.65 -11.58 21.88
N THR A 171 -9.98 -11.42 20.74
CA THR A 171 -8.97 -12.36 20.25
C THR A 171 -7.75 -12.44 21.15
N CYS A 172 -7.41 -11.37 21.90
CA CYS A 172 -6.29 -11.37 22.85
C CYS A 172 -6.46 -12.38 23.99
N VAL A 173 -7.71 -12.71 24.34
CA VAL A 173 -8.05 -13.67 25.40
C VAL A 173 -8.91 -14.83 24.89
N ASN A 174 -8.99 -15.01 23.57
CA ASN A 174 -9.76 -16.07 22.92
C ASN A 174 -11.23 -16.14 23.40
N CYS A 175 -11.86 -15.01 23.71
CA CYS A 175 -13.21 -14.96 24.30
C CYS A 175 -14.25 -14.43 23.31
N ILE A 176 -15.33 -15.17 23.13
CA ILE A 176 -16.55 -14.66 22.48
C ILE A 176 -17.55 -14.23 23.54
N ARG A 177 -18.01 -12.99 23.47
CA ARG A 177 -19.11 -12.48 24.27
C ARG A 177 -20.40 -12.50 23.47
N LEU A 178 -21.39 -13.26 23.95
CA LEU A 178 -22.67 -13.48 23.28
C LEU A 178 -23.78 -12.67 23.94
N PRO A 179 -24.51 -11.82 23.19
CA PRO A 179 -25.73 -11.22 23.68
C PRO A 179 -26.87 -12.26 23.81
N LEU A 180 -27.71 -12.07 24.81
CA LEU A 180 -28.90 -12.90 25.00
C LEU A 180 -30.04 -12.39 24.09
N HIS A 181 -30.47 -13.25 23.16
CA HIS A 181 -31.59 -12.96 22.27
C HIS A 181 -32.85 -13.73 22.63
N VAL A 182 -34.01 -13.15 22.29
CA VAL A 182 -35.33 -13.73 22.56
C VAL A 182 -35.67 -14.96 21.70
N SER A 183 -34.90 -15.21 20.63
CA SER A 183 -35.08 -16.38 19.79
C SER A 183 -33.76 -16.84 19.17
N TYR A 184 -33.67 -18.15 18.88
CA TYR A 184 -32.56 -18.72 18.14
C TYR A 184 -32.39 -18.09 16.76
N GLN A 185 -33.49 -17.79 16.06
CA GLN A 185 -33.43 -17.21 14.72
C GLN A 185 -32.76 -15.84 14.73
N LEU A 186 -33.09 -14.99 15.71
CA LEU A 186 -32.47 -13.68 15.87
C LEU A 186 -30.99 -13.83 16.25
N PHE A 187 -30.66 -14.74 17.17
CA PHE A 187 -29.27 -15.04 17.52
C PHE A 187 -28.47 -15.46 16.28
N LYS A 188 -28.99 -16.42 15.50
CA LYS A 188 -28.35 -16.94 14.31
C LYS A 188 -28.11 -15.82 13.29
N GLU A 189 -29.12 -15.02 13.00
CA GLU A 189 -29.01 -13.89 12.07
C GLU A 189 -27.91 -12.89 12.48
N LYS A 190 -27.86 -12.50 13.76
CA LYS A 190 -26.86 -11.54 14.25
C LYS A 190 -25.47 -12.15 14.32
N PHE A 191 -25.36 -13.44 14.67
CA PHE A 191 -24.08 -14.14 14.71
C PHE A 191 -23.51 -14.35 13.31
N ASP A 192 -24.32 -14.80 12.36
CA ASP A 192 -23.91 -14.97 10.95
C ASP A 192 -23.49 -13.64 10.33
N PHE A 193 -24.23 -12.56 10.63
CA PHE A 193 -23.85 -11.21 10.20
C PHE A 193 -22.48 -10.81 10.76
N ALA A 194 -22.22 -11.02 12.05
CA ALA A 194 -20.93 -10.68 12.66
C ALA A 194 -19.76 -11.50 12.08
N LEU A 195 -19.96 -12.80 11.84
CA LEU A 195 -18.97 -13.65 11.16
C LEU A 195 -18.67 -13.17 9.73
N GLY A 196 -19.71 -12.74 9.00
CA GLY A 196 -19.56 -12.24 7.63
C GLY A 196 -18.81 -10.90 7.53
N ASN A 197 -18.83 -10.08 8.58
CA ASN A 197 -18.26 -8.72 8.58
C ASN A 197 -16.90 -8.62 9.29
N THR A 198 -16.32 -9.73 9.74
CA THR A 198 -15.04 -9.74 10.50
C THR A 198 -13.81 -10.12 9.67
N TYR A 199 -13.94 -10.30 8.36
CA TYR A 199 -12.81 -10.57 7.47
C TYR A 199 -11.85 -9.37 7.39
N GLY A 200 -10.79 -9.34 8.22
CA GLY A 200 -9.69 -8.39 8.00
C GLY A 200 -8.79 -8.00 9.17
N PHE A 201 -9.12 -8.27 10.42
CA PHE A 201 -8.22 -7.90 11.54
C PHE A 201 -7.16 -8.97 11.81
N GLY A 202 -5.89 -8.62 11.63
CA GLY A 202 -4.76 -9.39 12.18
C GLY A 202 -4.07 -10.40 11.25
N ARG A 203 -4.31 -10.37 9.94
CA ARG A 203 -3.45 -11.10 8.98
C ARG A 203 -2.05 -10.45 8.94
N VAL A 204 -1.13 -10.94 9.76
CA VAL A 204 0.32 -10.75 9.59
C VAL A 204 0.85 -11.84 8.66
#